data_AF-A0A4V3FVF4-F1
#
_entry.id   AF-A0A4V3FVF4-F1
#
_cell.length_a   1.000
_cell.length_b   1.000
_cell.length_c   1.000
_cell.angle_alpha   90.00
_cell.angle_beta   90.00
_cell.angle_gamma   90.00
#
_symmetry.space_group_name_H-M   'P 1'
#
loop_
_entity.id
_entity.type
_entity.pdbx_description
1 polymer ?
#
loop_
_entity_poly.entity_id
_entity_poly.type
_entity_poly.pdbx_seq_one_letter_code
_entity_poly.pdbx_strand_id
1 'polypeptide(L)'
;MVEAYETGVLKGEQLILVRRLIEKRRTSGKHYGQRRPAPERMNTPQKLLGAYQSEVRRQKVMIRKADINEQRLLILVTAMRRLLDDDYFCTLLRNEQIQDMPKSLADRIQGDV
;
A
#
# COMPACT_ATOMS: atom_id res chain seq x y z
N MET A 1 27.60 -21.30 -42.15
CA MET A 1 27.24 -20.13 -42.99
C MET A 1 27.39 -20.45 -44.47
N VAL A 2 28.54 -21.02 -44.89
CA VAL A 2 28.83 -21.35 -46.29
C VAL A 2 27.79 -22.31 -46.89
N GLU A 3 27.48 -23.42 -46.23
CA GLU A 3 26.45 -24.38 -46.69
C GLU A 3 25.05 -23.77 -46.85
N ALA A 4 24.65 -22.82 -45.98
CA ALA A 4 23.33 -22.19 -46.02
C ALA A 4 23.21 -21.09 -47.11
N TYR A 5 24.33 -20.57 -47.58
CA TYR A 5 24.40 -19.67 -48.73
C TYR A 5 24.35 -20.47 -50.05
N GLU A 6 25.12 -21.56 -50.12
CA GLU A 6 25.19 -22.44 -51.30
C GLU A 6 23.87 -23.18 -51.55
N THR A 7 23.15 -23.56 -50.49
CA THR A 7 21.80 -24.16 -50.60
C THR A 7 20.68 -23.14 -50.79
N GLY A 8 21.00 -21.83 -50.83
CA GLY A 8 20.03 -20.76 -51.05
C GLY A 8 19.05 -20.50 -49.90
N VAL A 9 19.24 -21.16 -48.75
CA VAL A 9 18.41 -21.05 -47.54
C VAL A 9 18.56 -19.67 -46.89
N LEU A 10 19.72 -19.05 -47.00
CA LEU A 10 19.98 -17.68 -46.53
C LEU A 10 20.44 -16.81 -47.70
N LYS A 11 19.63 -15.81 -48.06
CA LYS A 11 19.93 -14.88 -49.16
C LYS A 11 20.27 -13.49 -48.64
N GLY A 12 21.24 -12.83 -49.28
CA GLY A 12 21.56 -11.39 -49.17
C GLY A 12 21.35 -10.75 -47.80
N GLU A 13 20.19 -10.13 -47.60
CA GLU A 13 19.84 -9.42 -46.35
C GLU A 13 19.76 -10.34 -45.12
N GLN A 14 19.30 -11.58 -45.28
CA GLN A 14 19.20 -12.54 -44.19
C GLN A 14 20.58 -12.93 -43.67
N LEU A 15 21.59 -13.00 -44.53
CA LEU A 15 22.98 -13.21 -44.12
C LEU A 15 23.52 -12.05 -43.28
N ILE A 16 23.18 -10.81 -43.65
CA ILE A 16 23.59 -9.62 -42.89
C ILE A 16 22.93 -9.63 -41.50
N LEU A 17 21.64 -9.98 -41.42
CA LEU A 17 20.91 -10.08 -40.16
C LEU A 17 21.48 -11.18 -39.25
N VAL A 18 21.72 -12.37 -39.79
CA VAL A 18 22.31 -13.48 -39.03
C VAL A 18 23.74 -13.13 -38.58
N ARG A 19 24.54 -12.48 -39.42
CA ARG A 19 25.88 -12.00 -39.03
C ARG A 19 25.81 -10.99 -37.88
N ARG A 20 24.91 -10.00 -37.96
CA ARG A 20 24.70 -9.05 -36.85
C ARG A 20 24.26 -9.75 -35.57
N LEU A 21 23.39 -10.75 -35.66
CA LEU A 21 22.91 -11.51 -34.51
C LEU A 21 24.03 -12.32 -33.85
N ILE A 22 24.89 -12.97 -34.64
CA ILE A 22 26.05 -13.72 -34.14
C ILE A 22 27.06 -12.79 -33.49
N GLU A 23 27.37 -11.64 -34.11
CA GLU A 23 28.27 -10.65 -33.53
C GLU A 23 27.72 -10.07 -32.22
N LYS A 24 26.43 -9.74 -32.17
CA LYS A 24 25.77 -9.30 -30.95
C LYS A 24 25.80 -10.36 -29.84
N ARG A 25 25.68 -11.65 -30.20
CA ARG A 25 25.79 -12.77 -29.25
C ARG A 25 27.24 -13.02 -28.80
N ARG A 26 28.23 -12.82 -29.67
CA ARG A 26 29.66 -12.93 -29.33
C ARG A 26 30.07 -11.85 -28.34
N THR A 27 29.67 -10.60 -28.59
CA THR A 27 30.00 -9.48 -27.70
C THR A 27 29.27 -9.56 -26.37
N SER A 28 28.01 -10.00 -26.39
CA SER A 28 27.14 -9.89 -25.22
C SER A 28 26.95 -11.19 -24.43
N GLY A 29 27.44 -12.32 -24.95
CA GLY A 29 27.36 -13.63 -24.32
C GLY A 29 25.96 -14.27 -24.36
N LYS A 30 25.90 -15.55 -23.96
CA LYS A 30 24.68 -16.38 -24.01
C LYS A 30 23.51 -15.85 -23.16
N HIS A 31 23.79 -14.97 -22.20
CA HIS A 31 22.81 -14.43 -21.24
C HIS A 31 22.31 -13.02 -21.59
N TYR A 32 22.68 -12.47 -22.75
CA TYR A 32 22.20 -11.16 -23.16
C TYR A 32 20.69 -11.16 -23.38
N GLY A 33 19.97 -10.39 -22.56
CA GLY A 33 18.50 -10.34 -22.56
C GLY A 33 17.84 -11.20 -21.48
N GLN A 34 18.59 -12.05 -20.76
CA GLN A 34 18.08 -12.56 -19.49
C GLN A 34 18.11 -11.42 -18.48
N ARG A 35 16.95 -10.81 -18.23
CA ARG A 35 16.73 -9.95 -17.08
C ARG A 35 16.98 -10.82 -15.85
N ARG A 36 18.21 -10.82 -15.32
CA ARG A 36 18.45 -11.31 -13.96
C ARG A 36 17.39 -10.59 -13.10
N PRO A 37 16.55 -11.31 -12.33
CA PRO A 37 15.78 -10.63 -11.30
C PRO A 37 16.81 -9.81 -10.52
N ALA A 38 16.59 -8.49 -10.43
CA ALA A 38 17.48 -7.63 -9.68
C ALA A 38 17.69 -8.32 -8.34
N PRO A 39 18.94 -8.52 -7.88
CA PRO A 39 19.15 -9.12 -6.56
C PRO A 39 18.27 -8.32 -5.61
N GLU A 40 17.38 -9.01 -4.90
CA GLU A 40 16.53 -8.44 -3.88
C GLU A 40 17.43 -7.51 -3.07
N ARG A 41 17.26 -6.19 -3.27
CA ARG A 41 18.31 -5.22 -2.96
C ARG A 41 18.50 -5.30 -1.46
N MET A 42 19.53 -6.02 -1.01
CA MET A 42 19.89 -6.16 0.40
C MET A 42 19.80 -4.78 1.03
N ASN A 43 19.02 -4.69 2.10
CA ASN A 43 18.67 -3.43 2.75
C ASN A 43 19.97 -2.73 3.15
N THR A 44 20.45 -1.79 2.34
CA THR A 44 21.65 -1.05 2.67
C THR A 44 21.37 -0.29 3.97
N PRO A 45 22.35 -0.15 4.89
CA PRO A 45 22.14 0.52 6.18
C PRO A 45 21.45 1.89 6.06
N GLN A 46 21.74 2.62 4.98
CA GLN A 46 21.12 3.91 4.67
C GLN A 46 19.62 3.81 4.32
N LYS A 47 19.18 2.72 3.67
CA LYS A 47 17.75 2.46 3.41
C LYS A 47 17.00 2.08 4.67
N LEU A 48 17.62 1.28 5.55
CA LEU A 48 17.04 0.94 6.86
C LEU A 48 16.86 2.19 7.71
N LEU A 49 17.84 3.09 7.72
CA LEU A 49 17.74 4.37 8.41
C LEU A 49 16.59 5.23 7.85
N GLY A 50 16.46 5.31 6.53
CA GLY A 50 15.36 6.03 5.88
C GLY A 50 13.98 5.46 6.23
N ALA A 51 13.84 4.13 6.18
CA ALA A 51 12.61 3.42 6.54
C ALA A 51 12.24 3.61 8.02
N TYR A 52 13.22 3.54 8.91
CA TYR A 52 13.03 3.82 10.33
C TYR A 52 12.55 5.26 10.56
N GLN A 53 13.21 6.24 9.94
CA GLN A 53 12.81 7.64 10.05
C GLN A 53 11.41 7.92 9.49
N SER A 54 10.98 7.21 8.43
CA SER A 54 9.60 7.32 7.95
C SER A 54 8.60 6.70 8.92
N GLU A 55 8.90 5.53 9.49
CA GLU A 55 8.00 4.88 10.44
C GLU A 55 7.88 5.67 11.74
N VAL A 56 8.97 6.23 12.26
CA VAL A 56 8.92 7.12 13.44
C VAL A 56 8.05 8.36 13.16
N ARG A 57 8.19 8.97 11.97
CA ARG A 57 7.32 10.10 11.59
C ARG A 57 5.86 9.69 11.51
N ARG A 58 5.57 8.53 10.93
CA ARG A 58 4.22 7.97 10.82
C ARG A 58 3.61 7.72 12.20
N GLN A 59 4.36 7.13 13.12
CA GLN A 59 3.93 6.88 14.50
C GLN A 59 3.63 8.20 15.23
N LYS A 60 4.50 9.21 15.12
CA LYS A 60 4.25 10.53 15.73
C LYS A 60 2.96 11.17 15.23
N VAL A 61 2.69 11.09 13.93
CA VAL A 61 1.44 11.59 13.35
C VAL A 61 0.25 10.77 13.84
N MET A 62 0.38 9.45 13.95
CA MET A 62 -0.67 8.56 14.45
C MET A 62 -1.05 8.90 15.89
N ILE A 63 -0.08 9.09 16.77
CA ILE A 63 -0.29 9.47 18.17
C ILE A 63 -1.06 10.79 18.24
N ARG A 64 -0.59 11.82 17.51
CA ARG A 64 -1.26 13.12 17.53
C ARG A 64 -2.70 13.08 16.98
N LYS A 65 -2.97 12.21 16.00
CA LYS A 65 -4.33 11.96 15.51
C LYS A 65 -5.19 11.24 16.55
N ALA A 66 -4.61 10.29 17.28
CA ALA A 66 -5.30 9.59 18.35
C ALA A 66 -5.70 10.57 19.46
N ASP A 67 -4.79 11.44 19.90
CA ASP A 67 -5.07 12.44 20.94
C ASP A 67 -6.24 13.36 20.56
N ILE A 68 -6.26 13.86 19.31
CA ILE A 68 -7.34 14.72 18.81
C ILE A 68 -8.67 13.94 18.77
N ASN A 69 -8.63 12.69 18.34
CA ASN A 69 -9.83 11.86 18.26
C ASN A 69 -10.36 11.50 19.65
N GLU A 70 -9.49 11.25 20.62
CA GLU A 70 -9.85 11.01 22.01
C GLU A 70 -10.57 12.22 22.63
N GLN A 71 -10.02 13.42 22.45
CA GLN A 71 -10.66 14.66 22.90
C GLN A 71 -12.05 14.85 22.27
N ARG A 72 -12.18 14.60 20.97
CA ARG A 72 -13.47 14.69 20.27
C ARG A 72 -14.47 13.64 20.76
N LEU A 73 -14.02 12.41 20.96
CA LEU A 73 -14.85 11.33 21.48
C LEU A 73 -15.32 11.64 22.90
N LEU A 74 -14.47 12.20 23.75
CA LEU A 74 -14.85 12.62 25.10
C LEU A 74 -15.98 13.65 25.09
N ILE A 75 -15.90 14.64 24.21
CA ILE A 75 -16.96 15.65 24.04
C ILE A 75 -18.26 14.97 23.61
N LEU A 76 -18.21 14.11 22.58
CA LEU A 76 -19.39 13.41 22.07
C LEU A 76 -20.04 12.52 23.13
N VAL A 77 -19.25 11.70 23.83
CA VAL A 77 -19.76 10.80 24.89
C VAL A 77 -20.39 11.61 26.02
N THR A 78 -19.75 12.70 26.44
CA THR A 78 -20.28 13.56 27.51
C THR A 78 -21.58 14.26 27.08
N ALA A 79 -21.65 14.76 25.85
CA ALA A 79 -22.85 15.38 25.32
C ALA A 79 -23.99 14.36 25.19
N MET A 80 -23.71 13.16 24.68
CA MET A 80 -24.71 12.09 24.56
C MET A 80 -25.21 11.63 25.93
N ARG A 81 -24.34 11.49 26.94
CA ARG A 81 -24.77 11.21 28.32
C ARG A 81 -25.78 12.25 28.81
N ARG A 82 -25.44 13.55 28.68
CA ARG A 82 -26.33 14.64 29.10
C ARG A 82 -27.65 14.67 28.34
N LEU A 83 -27.64 14.37 27.04
CA LEU A 83 -28.86 14.32 26.23
C LEU A 83 -29.74 13.12 26.61
N LEU A 84 -29.14 11.96 26.87
CA LEU A 84 -29.88 10.76 27.25
C LEU A 84 -30.40 10.81 28.70
N ASP A 85 -29.81 11.62 29.56
CA ASP A 85 -30.35 11.92 30.89
C ASP A 85 -31.64 12.79 30.83
N ASP A 86 -31.96 13.37 29.67
CA ASP A 86 -33.19 14.15 29.45
C ASP A 86 -34.34 13.27 28.94
N ASP A 87 -35.38 13.13 29.78
CA ASP A 87 -36.60 12.37 29.48
C ASP A 87 -37.36 12.92 28.26
N TYR A 88 -37.33 14.24 28.04
CA TYR A 88 -37.96 14.86 26.88
C TYR A 88 -37.25 14.45 25.59
N PHE A 89 -35.92 14.46 25.60
CA PHE A 89 -35.11 14.01 24.46
C PHE A 89 -35.35 12.52 24.16
N CYS A 90 -35.37 11.67 25.18
CA CYS A 90 -35.66 10.24 25.00
C CYS A 90 -37.07 10.00 24.45
N THR A 91 -38.06 10.79 24.89
CA THR A 91 -39.42 10.71 24.37
C THR A 91 -39.49 11.13 22.90
N LEU A 92 -38.78 12.20 22.53
CA LEU A 92 -38.69 12.66 21.15
C LEU A 92 -38.08 11.58 20.25
N LEU A 93 -36.97 10.95 20.66
CA LEU A 93 -36.34 9.86 19.91
C LEU A 93 -37.30 8.68 19.67
N ARG A 94 -38.10 8.30 20.67
CA ARG A 94 -39.12 7.23 20.50
C ARG A 94 -40.19 7.61 19.48
N ASN A 95 -40.66 8.86 19.52
CA ASN A 95 -41.66 9.37 18.59
C ASN A 95 -41.13 9.39 17.14
N GLU A 96 -39.85 9.73 16.98
CA GLU A 96 -39.16 9.74 15.68
C GLU A 96 -38.65 8.36 15.24
N GLN A 97 -38.99 7.28 15.96
CA GLN A 97 -38.57 5.90 15.69
C GLN A 97 -37.05 5.67 15.72
N ILE A 98 -36.31 6.49 16.45
CA ILE A 98 -34.87 6.33 16.68
C ILE A 98 -34.68 5.60 18.01
N GLN A 99 -34.78 4.27 17.97
CA GLN A 99 -34.75 3.43 19.17
C GLN A 99 -33.40 2.74 19.42
N ASP A 100 -32.54 2.69 18.41
CA ASP A 100 -31.26 1.98 18.47
C ASP A 100 -30.06 2.91 18.51
N MET A 101 -28.99 2.44 19.15
CA MET A 101 -27.71 3.12 19.25
C MET A 101 -26.57 2.23 18.73
N PRO A 102 -25.59 2.77 17.99
CA PRO A 102 -24.39 2.04 17.64
C PRO A 102 -23.67 1.49 18.88
N LYS A 103 -23.39 0.18 18.88
CA LYS A 103 -22.77 -0.51 20.03
C LYS A 103 -21.52 0.19 20.56
N SER A 104 -20.60 0.58 19.68
CA SER A 104 -19.35 1.25 20.08
C SER A 104 -19.54 2.58 20.81
N LEU A 105 -20.69 3.24 20.62
CA LEU A 105 -21.05 4.44 21.37
C LEU A 105 -21.74 4.09 22.69
N ALA A 106 -22.65 3.10 22.67
CA ALA A 106 -23.33 2.61 23.86
C ALA A 106 -22.32 2.12 24.92
N ASP A 107 -21.36 1.28 24.51
CA ASP A 107 -20.31 0.75 25.40
C ASP A 107 -19.53 1.91 26.07
N ARG A 108 -19.18 2.96 25.31
CA ARG A 108 -18.47 4.14 25.84
C ARG A 108 -19.32 4.98 26.80
N ILE A 109 -20.62 5.09 26.53
CA ILE A 109 -21.54 5.83 27.40
C ILE A 109 -21.72 5.09 28.72
N GLN A 110 -21.89 3.76 28.67
CA GLN A 110 -22.06 2.89 29.85
C GLN A 110 -20.77 2.74 30.67
N GLY A 111 -19.61 2.95 30.04
CA GLY A 111 -18.30 2.85 30.70
C GLY A 111 -17.63 1.49 30.55
N ASP A 112 -18.09 0.67 29.60
CA ASP A 112 -17.64 -0.70 29.35
C ASP A 112 -16.45 -0.79 28.38
N VAL A 113 -15.64 0.28 28.28
CA VAL A 113 -14.47 0.38 27.37
C VAL A 113 -13.18 0.53 28.15
#